data_AF-A0A8T3MAC8-F1
#
_entry.id   AF-A0A8T3MAC8-F1
#
_cell.length_a   1.000
_cell.length_b   1.000
_cell.length_c   1.000
_cell.angle_alpha   90.00
_cell.angle_beta   90.00
_cell.angle_gamma   90.00
#
_symmetry.space_group_name_H-M   'P 1'
#
loop_
_entity.id
_entity.type
_entity.pdbx_description
1 polymer ?
#
loop_
_entity_poly.entity_id
_entity_poly.type
_entity_poly.pdbx_seq_one_letter_code
_entity_poly.pdbx_strand_id
1 'polypeptide(L)'
;RTYADIDFAAYRRDAAGIGRLLVERGYVDDREVYIRSEGARSIFDHPARQMHLDVFYDRLEFCHVIPLTGRLEADRPTIPIAELLLSKLQIVRINEKDVVDVVLLLLDHELGSGDADTVDVGRIARLCGEDWGLWRTLTQNLDKVRALAAGYPQLTAEQRAAVDVAATALKVRIDAEPKSMGWRMRDRVGDRRQWWTDVEEVR
;
A
#
# COMPACT_ATOMS: atom_id res chain seq x y z
N ARG A 1 4.51 16.14 -17.32
CA ARG A 1 4.31 14.84 -16.64
C ARG A 1 2.98 14.31 -17.14
N THR A 2 2.95 13.15 -17.78
CA THR A 2 1.71 12.51 -18.24
C THR A 2 1.20 11.67 -17.08
N TYR A 3 0.10 12.07 -16.44
CA TYR A 3 -0.55 11.27 -15.41
C TYR A 3 -1.55 10.36 -16.14
N ALA A 4 -1.11 9.14 -16.47
CA ALA A 4 -1.94 8.17 -17.17
C ALA A 4 -2.92 7.48 -16.20
N ASP A 5 -2.46 7.18 -14.99
CA ASP A 5 -3.21 6.47 -13.96
C ASP A 5 -3.35 7.33 -12.70
N ILE A 6 -4.55 7.35 -12.10
CA ILE A 6 -4.84 8.03 -10.84
C ILE A 6 -5.61 7.08 -9.93
N ASP A 7 -5.06 6.83 -8.76
CA ASP A 7 -5.71 6.03 -7.72
C ASP A 7 -6.46 6.92 -6.72
N PHE A 8 -7.71 6.56 -6.46
CA PHE A 8 -8.55 7.15 -5.43
C PHE A 8 -8.89 6.11 -4.35
N ALA A 9 -9.05 6.59 -3.12
CA ALA A 9 -9.64 5.81 -2.05
C ALA A 9 -10.98 6.46 -1.63
N ALA A 10 -12.00 5.65 -1.45
CA ALA A 10 -13.34 6.09 -1.06
C ALA A 10 -14.01 5.06 -0.14
N TYR A 11 -15.15 5.44 0.45
CA TYR A 11 -16.00 4.45 1.11
C TYR A 11 -16.95 3.83 0.10
N ARG A 12 -17.26 2.54 0.30
CA ARG A 12 -18.20 1.83 -0.58
C ARG A 12 -19.59 2.45 -0.61
N ARG A 13 -20.02 3.08 0.50
CA ARG A 13 -21.27 3.83 0.58
C ARG A 13 -21.35 4.98 -0.43
N ASP A 14 -20.21 5.50 -0.89
CA ASP A 14 -20.11 6.61 -1.83
C ASP A 14 -19.97 6.15 -3.29
N ALA A 15 -19.78 4.85 -3.54
CA ALA A 15 -19.52 4.29 -4.87
C ALA A 15 -20.57 4.68 -5.92
N ALA A 16 -21.85 4.66 -5.56
CA ALA A 16 -22.94 5.05 -6.47
C ALA A 16 -22.89 6.55 -6.84
N GLY A 17 -22.45 7.41 -5.91
CA GLY A 17 -22.27 8.84 -6.15
C GLY A 17 -21.06 9.12 -7.04
N ILE A 18 -19.94 8.46 -6.75
CA ILE A 18 -18.70 8.54 -7.53
C ILE A 18 -18.93 8.07 -8.97
N GLY A 19 -19.59 6.92 -9.16
CA GLY A 19 -19.90 6.40 -10.49
C GLY A 19 -20.74 7.37 -11.32
N ARG A 20 -21.79 7.99 -10.74
CA ARG A 20 -22.57 9.02 -11.43
C ARG A 20 -21.72 10.23 -11.82
N LEU A 21 -20.93 10.74 -10.88
CA LEU A 21 -20.06 11.90 -11.12
C LEU A 21 -19.07 11.63 -12.26
N LEU A 22 -18.38 10.49 -12.25
CA LEU A 22 -17.37 10.17 -13.25
C LEU A 22 -17.99 9.96 -14.64
N VAL A 23 -19.14 9.28 -14.72
CA VAL A 23 -19.90 9.13 -15.98
C VAL A 23 -20.34 10.48 -16.54
N GLU A 24 -20.87 11.38 -15.70
CA GLU A 24 -21.22 12.76 -16.12
C GLU A 24 -20.01 13.55 -16.66
N ARG A 25 -18.79 13.18 -16.23
CA ARG A 25 -17.53 13.79 -16.68
C ARG A 25 -16.90 13.10 -17.89
N GLY A 26 -17.57 12.10 -18.47
CA GLY A 26 -17.16 11.41 -19.69
C GLY A 26 -16.29 10.18 -19.47
N TYR A 27 -16.19 9.66 -18.23
CA TYR A 27 -15.55 8.38 -17.97
C TYR A 27 -16.49 7.21 -18.25
N VAL A 28 -15.90 6.08 -18.63
CA VAL A 28 -16.57 4.79 -18.86
C VAL A 28 -16.19 3.84 -17.74
N ASP A 29 -17.19 3.30 -17.07
CA ASP A 29 -17.05 2.35 -15.94
C ASP A 29 -16.81 0.93 -16.45
N ASP A 30 -15.72 0.30 -16.02
CA ASP A 30 -15.52 -1.14 -16.16
C ASP A 30 -16.24 -1.89 -15.02
N ARG A 31 -17.50 -2.22 -15.29
CA ARG A 31 -18.37 -2.94 -14.34
C ARG A 31 -17.87 -4.34 -14.01
N GLU A 32 -17.08 -4.98 -14.88
CA GLU A 32 -16.59 -6.32 -14.62
C GLU A 32 -15.63 -6.32 -13.43
N VAL A 33 -14.76 -5.31 -13.36
CA VAL A 33 -13.82 -5.13 -12.23
C VAL A 33 -14.57 -4.92 -10.91
N TYR A 34 -15.64 -4.14 -10.90
CA TYR A 34 -16.46 -3.96 -9.70
C TYR A 34 -17.10 -5.27 -9.24
N ILE A 35 -17.57 -6.11 -10.16
CA ILE A 35 -18.17 -7.40 -9.80
C ILE A 35 -17.10 -8.38 -9.31
N ARG A 36 -15.99 -8.52 -10.04
CA ARG A 36 -14.89 -9.45 -9.71
C ARG A 36 -14.20 -9.11 -8.39
N SER A 37 -14.11 -7.83 -8.05
CA SER A 37 -13.56 -7.35 -6.77
C SER A 37 -14.59 -7.39 -5.62
N GLU A 38 -15.78 -7.95 -5.84
CA GLU A 38 -16.88 -7.95 -4.88
C GLU A 38 -17.21 -6.54 -4.37
N GLY A 39 -17.10 -5.56 -5.26
CA GLY A 39 -17.31 -4.12 -5.07
C GLY A 39 -16.27 -3.40 -4.24
N ALA A 40 -15.04 -3.92 -4.19
CA ALA A 40 -13.91 -3.28 -3.54
C ALA A 40 -13.10 -2.35 -4.46
N ARG A 41 -13.29 -2.46 -5.78
CA ARG A 41 -12.54 -1.69 -6.77
C ARG A 41 -13.43 -1.32 -7.95
N SER A 42 -13.36 -0.08 -8.42
CA SER A 42 -13.94 0.34 -9.70
C SER A 42 -12.86 0.92 -10.58
N ILE A 43 -12.94 0.66 -11.88
CA ILE A 43 -12.06 1.26 -12.88
C ILE A 43 -12.89 2.15 -13.80
N PHE A 44 -12.35 3.32 -14.11
CA PHE A 44 -12.98 4.30 -14.99
C PHE A 44 -11.98 4.86 -16.00
N ASP A 45 -12.28 4.71 -17.29
CA ASP A 45 -11.43 5.20 -18.38
C ASP A 45 -12.06 6.39 -19.10
N HIS A 46 -11.27 7.41 -19.37
CA HIS A 46 -11.70 8.54 -20.20
C HIS A 46 -11.16 8.40 -21.63
N PRO A 47 -11.97 7.97 -22.61
CA PRO A 47 -11.49 7.59 -23.94
C PRO A 47 -10.80 8.73 -24.68
N ALA A 48 -11.28 9.97 -24.53
CA ALA A 48 -10.69 11.12 -25.21
C ALA A 48 -9.45 11.72 -24.52
N ARG A 49 -9.23 11.43 -23.22
CA ARG A 49 -8.12 12.00 -22.43
C ARG A 49 -7.02 10.99 -22.14
N GLN A 50 -7.27 9.71 -22.44
CA GLN A 50 -6.36 8.60 -22.10
C GLN A 50 -5.99 8.63 -20.61
N MET A 51 -7.00 8.85 -19.77
CA MET A 51 -6.86 8.84 -18.32
C MET A 51 -7.58 7.62 -17.77
N HIS A 52 -6.88 6.86 -16.95
CA HIS A 52 -7.37 5.71 -16.22
C HIS A 52 -7.50 6.08 -14.74
N LEU A 53 -8.66 5.80 -14.15
CA LEU A 53 -8.89 6.00 -12.72
C LEU A 53 -9.19 4.67 -12.07
N ASP A 54 -8.53 4.44 -10.95
CA ASP A 54 -8.82 3.33 -10.06
C ASP A 54 -9.43 3.86 -8.77
N VAL A 55 -10.53 3.26 -8.31
CA VAL A 55 -11.19 3.66 -7.06
C VAL A 55 -11.27 2.46 -6.14
N PHE A 56 -10.48 2.49 -5.07
CA PHE A 56 -10.46 1.49 -4.02
C PHE A 56 -11.47 1.85 -2.92
N TYR A 57 -12.35 0.92 -2.59
CA TYR A 57 -13.40 1.10 -1.60
C TYR A 57 -13.09 0.36 -0.30
N ASP A 58 -13.09 1.09 0.82
CA ASP A 58 -12.92 0.60 2.20
C ASP A 58 -11.60 -0.12 2.52
N ARG A 59 -10.82 -0.53 1.51
CA ARG A 59 -9.54 -1.26 1.63
C ARG A 59 -8.70 -1.13 0.36
N LEU A 60 -7.38 -1.24 0.52
CA LEU A 60 -6.48 -1.56 -0.60
C LEU A 60 -6.36 -3.07 -0.69
N GLU A 61 -6.65 -3.65 -1.84
CA GLU A 61 -6.63 -5.09 -2.05
C GLU A 61 -5.69 -5.42 -3.23
N PHE A 62 -4.44 -5.73 -2.88
CA PHE A 62 -3.41 -6.18 -3.80
C PHE A 62 -2.98 -7.61 -3.42
N CYS A 63 -1.68 -7.82 -3.18
CA CYS A 63 -1.19 -9.09 -2.63
C CYS A 63 -1.71 -9.36 -1.21
N HIS A 64 -2.00 -8.30 -0.47
CA HIS A 64 -2.58 -8.32 0.87
C HIS A 64 -3.75 -7.35 0.94
N VAL A 65 -4.49 -7.39 2.05
CA VAL A 65 -5.60 -6.45 2.29
C VAL A 65 -5.19 -5.44 3.36
N ILE A 66 -5.22 -4.16 3.01
CA ILE A 66 -4.98 -3.05 3.94
C ILE A 66 -6.30 -2.32 4.17
N PRO A 67 -6.89 -2.41 5.38
CA PRO A 67 -8.18 -1.80 5.63
C PRO A 67 -8.08 -0.27 5.73
N LEU A 68 -8.97 0.43 5.03
CA LEU A 68 -9.12 1.89 5.00
C LEU A 68 -10.40 2.38 5.70
N THR A 69 -11.23 1.48 6.21
CA THR A 69 -12.46 1.85 6.94
C THR A 69 -12.12 2.74 8.14
N GLY A 70 -12.70 3.95 8.18
CA GLY A 70 -12.40 4.97 9.20
C GLY A 70 -10.99 5.60 9.11
N ARG A 71 -10.28 5.42 7.99
CA ARG A 71 -8.94 5.99 7.78
C ARG A 71 -8.90 7.16 6.80
N LEU A 72 -9.94 7.37 5.99
CA LEU A 72 -9.93 8.41 4.95
C LEU A 72 -10.00 9.82 5.53
N GLU A 73 -10.47 9.98 6.77
CA GLU A 73 -10.50 11.27 7.48
C GLU A 73 -9.23 11.52 8.31
N ALA A 74 -8.33 10.54 8.42
CA ALA A 74 -7.16 10.65 9.28
C ALA A 74 -6.05 11.53 8.69
N ASP A 75 -6.05 11.74 7.37
CA ASP A 75 -5.10 12.61 6.67
C ASP A 75 -5.74 13.26 5.43
N ARG A 76 -5.11 14.31 4.89
CA ARG A 76 -5.54 15.02 3.67
C ARG A 76 -4.33 15.71 2.99
N PRO A 77 -4.26 15.73 1.65
CA PRO A 77 -5.29 15.28 0.70
C PRO A 77 -5.22 13.78 0.32
N THR A 78 -4.31 13.01 0.90
CA THR A 78 -4.12 11.58 0.63
C THR A 78 -4.66 10.70 1.76
N ILE A 79 -4.68 9.38 1.55
CA ILE A 79 -4.73 8.44 2.68
C ILE A 79 -3.49 8.64 3.57
N PRO A 80 -3.51 8.22 4.85
CA PRO A 80 -2.38 8.42 5.74
C PRO A 80 -1.09 7.76 5.23
N ILE A 81 0.05 8.34 5.58
CA ILE A 81 1.38 7.92 5.09
C ILE A 81 1.67 6.44 5.41
N ALA A 82 1.19 5.94 6.55
CA ALA A 82 1.32 4.52 6.90
C ALA A 82 0.65 3.60 5.86
N GLU A 83 -0.58 3.92 5.46
CA GLU A 83 -1.31 3.18 4.43
C GLU A 83 -0.73 3.36 3.02
N LEU A 84 -0.19 4.54 2.68
CA LEU A 84 0.60 4.73 1.44
C LEU A 84 1.83 3.84 1.42
N LEU A 85 2.59 3.79 2.51
CA LEU A 85 3.77 2.94 2.63
C LEU A 85 3.40 1.45 2.52
N LEU A 86 2.31 1.04 3.18
CA LEU A 86 1.76 -0.31 3.09
C LEU A 86 1.34 -0.69 1.67
N SER A 87 0.80 0.26 0.89
CA SER A 87 0.44 0.05 -0.53
C SER A 87 1.63 -0.47 -1.37
N LYS A 88 2.83 0.01 -1.06
CA LYS A 88 4.07 -0.36 -1.75
C LYS A 88 4.72 -1.59 -1.15
N LEU A 89 4.86 -1.63 0.17
CA LEU A 89 5.54 -2.73 0.85
C LEU A 89 4.77 -4.06 0.75
N GLN A 90 3.46 -4.05 0.52
CA GLN A 90 2.67 -5.27 0.40
C GLN A 90 2.89 -6.03 -0.92
N ILE A 91 3.57 -5.45 -1.90
CA ILE A 91 3.76 -6.06 -3.23
C ILE A 91 4.80 -7.19 -3.13
N VAL A 92 4.39 -8.45 -3.26
CA VAL A 92 5.31 -9.60 -3.11
C VAL A 92 6.44 -9.58 -4.14
N ARG A 93 6.10 -9.28 -5.38
CA ARG A 93 7.05 -9.08 -6.48
C ARG A 93 7.33 -7.58 -6.65
N ILE A 94 7.86 -6.95 -5.60
CA ILE A 94 8.19 -5.53 -5.59
C ILE A 94 9.13 -5.17 -6.75
N ASN A 95 8.84 -4.08 -7.45
CA ASN A 95 9.69 -3.59 -8.54
C ASN A 95 10.52 -2.37 -8.08
N GLU A 96 11.41 -1.89 -8.96
CA GLU A 96 12.28 -0.76 -8.64
C GLU A 96 11.53 0.55 -8.38
N LYS A 97 10.41 0.81 -9.09
CA LYS A 97 9.61 2.02 -8.88
C LYS A 97 8.99 2.03 -7.48
N ASP A 98 8.44 0.89 -7.04
CA ASP A 98 7.87 0.76 -5.70
C ASP A 98 8.94 0.92 -4.61
N VAL A 99 10.16 0.42 -4.85
CA VAL A 99 11.28 0.63 -3.93
C VAL A 99 11.65 2.11 -3.84
N VAL A 100 11.71 2.81 -4.98
CA VAL A 100 11.96 4.26 -4.99
C VAL A 100 10.86 5.01 -4.23
N ASP A 101 9.59 4.65 -4.42
CA ASP A 101 8.48 5.26 -3.68
C ASP A 101 8.62 5.05 -2.16
N VAL A 102 8.97 3.82 -1.73
CA VAL A 102 9.24 3.52 -0.31
C VAL A 102 10.41 4.34 0.22
N VAL A 103 11.51 4.44 -0.54
CA VAL A 103 12.68 5.24 -0.17
C VAL A 103 12.30 6.70 0.04
N LEU A 104 11.52 7.28 -0.88
CA LEU A 104 11.08 8.67 -0.78
C LEU A 104 10.19 8.87 0.45
N LEU A 105 9.21 7.99 0.68
CA LEU A 105 8.34 8.08 1.86
C LEU A 105 9.13 7.99 3.18
N LEU A 106 10.16 7.14 3.25
CA LEU A 106 11.02 7.01 4.44
C LEU A 106 12.01 8.17 4.63
N LEU A 107 12.29 8.93 3.57
CA LEU A 107 13.13 10.14 3.63
C LEU A 107 12.32 11.39 3.98
N ASP A 108 11.10 11.48 3.46
CA ASP A 108 10.25 12.66 3.59
C ASP A 108 9.43 12.66 4.89
N HIS A 109 9.16 11.48 5.47
CA HIS A 109 8.34 11.35 6.68
C HIS A 109 9.05 10.57 7.78
N GLU A 110 9.04 11.12 8.99
CA GLU A 110 9.61 10.46 10.16
C GLU A 110 8.75 9.27 10.61
N LEU A 111 9.41 8.27 11.19
CA LEU A 111 8.72 7.21 11.91
C LEU A 111 8.16 7.76 13.23
N GLY A 112 6.85 7.61 13.44
CA GLY A 112 6.17 8.23 14.58
C GLY A 112 4.93 7.47 15.06
N SER A 113 4.10 8.19 15.82
CA SER A 113 2.80 7.73 16.31
C SER A 113 1.71 8.66 15.76
N GLY A 114 0.66 8.07 15.18
CA GLY A 114 -0.42 8.82 14.55
C GLY A 114 -0.09 9.29 13.14
N ASP A 115 -1.04 10.04 12.56
CA ASP A 115 -1.10 10.33 11.14
C ASP A 115 -0.70 11.78 10.78
N ALA A 116 -0.14 12.53 11.74
CA ALA A 116 0.26 13.91 11.52
C ALA A 116 1.65 13.98 10.87
N ASP A 117 1.69 13.79 9.54
CA ASP A 117 2.92 13.85 8.72
C ASP A 117 4.01 12.85 9.15
N THR A 118 3.58 11.72 9.73
CA THR A 118 4.46 10.65 10.19
C THR A 118 4.00 9.30 9.66
N VAL A 119 4.95 8.38 9.51
CA VAL A 119 4.64 6.96 9.33
C VAL A 119 4.20 6.39 10.68
N ASP A 120 2.89 6.17 10.89
CA ASP A 120 2.39 5.50 12.09
C ASP A 120 2.89 4.05 12.17
N VAL A 121 3.97 3.86 12.93
CA VAL A 121 4.61 2.56 13.07
C VAL A 121 3.75 1.59 13.89
N GLY A 122 2.95 2.10 14.82
CA GLY A 122 2.03 1.30 15.63
C GLY A 122 0.89 0.72 14.80
N ARG A 123 0.39 1.48 13.82
CA ARG A 123 -0.60 1.00 12.85
C ARG A 123 -0.04 -0.14 12.00
N ILE A 124 1.13 0.06 11.39
CA ILE A 124 1.79 -0.96 10.54
C ILE A 124 2.10 -2.21 11.35
N ALA A 125 2.70 -2.05 12.54
CA ALA A 125 3.10 -3.17 13.36
C ALA A 125 1.90 -4.04 13.81
N ARG A 126 0.78 -3.41 14.20
CA ARG A 126 -0.46 -4.14 14.56
C ARG A 126 -0.99 -4.99 13.40
N LEU A 127 -1.07 -4.42 12.19
CA LEU A 127 -1.49 -5.19 11.00
C LEU A 127 -0.58 -6.40 10.75
N CYS A 128 0.74 -6.22 10.84
CA CYS A 128 1.71 -7.31 10.74
C CYS A 128 1.60 -8.33 11.90
N GLY A 129 1.19 -7.89 13.09
CA GLY A 129 0.99 -8.75 14.25
C GLY A 129 -0.22 -9.67 14.09
N GLU A 130 -1.20 -9.23 13.31
CA GLU A 130 -2.43 -9.96 13.01
C GLU A 130 -2.26 -10.90 11.81
N ASP A 131 -1.53 -10.46 10.78
CA ASP A 131 -1.35 -11.18 9.51
C ASP A 131 0.12 -11.58 9.26
N TRP A 132 0.36 -12.89 9.25
CA TRP A 132 1.68 -13.46 8.97
C TRP A 132 2.15 -13.25 7.54
N GLY A 133 1.25 -13.33 6.57
CA GLY A 133 1.57 -13.11 5.16
C GLY A 133 2.02 -11.68 4.91
N LEU A 134 1.27 -10.71 5.46
CA LEU A 134 1.65 -9.31 5.39
C LEU A 134 2.99 -9.06 6.08
N TRP A 135 3.17 -9.55 7.31
CA TRP A 135 4.45 -9.47 8.03
C TRP A 135 5.61 -10.03 7.20
N ARG A 136 5.43 -11.20 6.59
CA ARG A 136 6.47 -11.88 5.82
C ARG A 136 6.87 -11.04 4.61
N THR A 137 5.90 -10.51 3.88
CA THR A 137 6.16 -9.67 2.70
C THR A 137 6.80 -8.35 3.07
N LEU A 138 6.29 -7.64 4.09
CA LEU A 138 6.82 -6.34 4.50
C LEU A 138 8.26 -6.45 5.00
N THR A 139 8.55 -7.43 5.85
CA THR A 139 9.91 -7.60 6.39
C THR A 139 10.91 -7.95 5.29
N GLN A 140 10.54 -8.83 4.35
CA GLN A 140 11.36 -9.13 3.17
C GLN A 140 11.58 -7.90 2.29
N ASN A 141 10.54 -7.10 2.05
CA ASN A 141 10.63 -5.93 1.20
C ASN A 141 11.43 -4.79 1.86
N LEU A 142 11.37 -4.63 3.18
CA LEU A 142 12.24 -3.70 3.91
C LEU A 142 13.72 -4.08 3.75
N ASP A 143 14.07 -5.36 3.80
CA ASP A 143 15.45 -5.81 3.55
C ASP A 143 15.89 -5.52 2.10
N LYS A 144 15.00 -5.72 1.10
CA LYS A 144 15.28 -5.35 -0.29
C LYS A 144 15.45 -3.84 -0.47
N VAL A 145 14.60 -3.03 0.15
CA VAL A 145 14.67 -1.57 0.10
C VAL A 145 16.02 -1.09 0.61
N ARG A 146 16.48 -1.60 1.76
CA ARG A 146 17.79 -1.28 2.32
C ARG A 146 18.93 -1.62 1.35
N ALA A 147 18.90 -2.84 0.82
CA ALA A 147 19.93 -3.32 -0.11
C ALA A 147 19.98 -2.50 -1.42
N LEU A 148 18.83 -2.17 -2.00
CA LEU A 148 18.73 -1.42 -3.25
C LEU A 148 19.06 0.07 -3.05
N ALA A 149 18.55 0.68 -1.97
CA ALA A 149 18.82 2.09 -1.64
C ALA A 149 20.32 2.35 -1.47
N ALA A 150 21.06 1.41 -0.88
CA ALA A 150 22.52 1.50 -0.76
C ALA A 150 23.22 1.68 -2.12
N GLY A 151 22.65 1.13 -3.20
CA GLY A 151 23.19 1.18 -4.56
C GLY A 151 22.75 2.37 -5.41
N TYR A 152 21.73 3.14 -5.02
CA TYR A 152 21.17 4.21 -5.88
C TYR A 152 22.08 5.43 -5.99
N PRO A 153 22.72 5.73 -7.14
CA PRO A 153 23.66 6.85 -7.26
C PRO A 153 23.02 8.22 -6.99
N GLN A 154 21.69 8.33 -7.08
CA GLN A 154 20.93 9.55 -6.85
C GLN A 154 20.83 9.95 -5.37
N LEU A 155 21.08 9.02 -4.43
CA LEU A 155 21.04 9.29 -3.00
C LEU A 155 22.40 9.78 -2.49
N THR A 156 22.41 10.74 -1.58
CA THR A 156 23.60 11.08 -0.79
C THR A 156 23.95 9.97 0.19
N ALA A 157 25.14 9.98 0.77
CA ALA A 157 25.52 8.99 1.79
C ALA A 157 24.61 9.09 3.02
N GLU A 158 24.23 10.31 3.38
CA GLU A 158 23.32 10.64 4.48
C GLU A 158 21.92 10.09 4.22
N GLN A 159 21.39 10.26 3.00
CA GLN A 159 20.07 9.71 2.64
C GLN A 159 20.07 8.17 2.65
N ARG A 160 21.13 7.52 2.15
CA ARG A 160 21.24 6.05 2.24
C ARG A 160 21.22 5.57 3.69
N ALA A 161 21.95 6.26 4.57
CA ALA A 161 21.99 5.94 5.99
C ALA A 161 20.63 6.18 6.66
N ALA A 162 19.95 7.28 6.33
CA ALA A 162 18.62 7.60 6.86
C ALA A 162 17.59 6.52 6.48
N VAL A 163 17.57 6.08 5.21
CA VAL A 163 16.71 4.97 4.76
C VAL A 163 17.03 3.68 5.49
N ASP A 164 18.31 3.32 5.64
CA ASP A 164 18.72 2.10 6.34
C ASP A 164 18.26 2.11 7.80
N VAL A 165 18.44 3.24 8.49
CA VAL A 165 18.00 3.44 9.88
C VAL A 165 16.48 3.34 9.99
N ALA A 166 15.73 4.04 9.13
CA ALA A 166 14.26 4.02 9.15
C ALA A 166 13.71 2.63 8.85
N ALA A 167 14.16 1.99 7.77
CA ALA A 167 13.71 0.65 7.41
C ALA A 167 14.04 -0.40 8.48
N THR A 168 15.23 -0.30 9.10
CA THR A 168 15.63 -1.17 10.22
C THR A 168 14.74 -0.95 11.44
N ALA A 169 14.49 0.31 11.82
CA ALA A 169 13.66 0.65 12.97
C ALA A 169 12.20 0.18 12.79
N LEU A 170 11.63 0.39 11.60
CA LEU A 170 10.31 -0.10 11.24
C LEU A 170 10.24 -1.63 11.33
N LYS A 171 11.24 -2.34 10.77
CA LYS A 171 11.32 -3.80 10.85
C LYS A 171 11.38 -4.29 12.29
N VAL A 172 12.24 -3.70 13.12
CA VAL A 172 12.37 -4.04 14.55
C VAL A 172 11.03 -3.86 15.28
N ARG A 173 10.34 -2.74 15.04
CA ARG A 173 9.04 -2.47 15.67
C ARG A 173 7.96 -3.44 15.21
N ILE A 174 7.94 -3.82 13.93
CA ILE A 174 7.05 -4.86 13.38
C ILE A 174 7.30 -6.21 14.05
N ASP A 175 8.57 -6.61 14.16
CA ASP A 175 8.95 -7.90 14.76
C ASP A 175 8.59 -7.97 16.25
N ALA A 176 8.71 -6.85 16.98
CA ALA A 176 8.36 -6.75 18.39
C ALA A 176 6.86 -6.76 18.71
N GLU A 177 5.96 -6.52 17.75
CA GLU A 177 4.51 -6.51 18.00
C GLU A 177 4.02 -7.90 18.49
N PRO A 178 3.14 -7.98 19.52
CA PRO A 178 2.50 -9.23 19.90
C PRO A 178 1.78 -9.91 18.73
N LYS A 179 2.14 -11.17 18.46
CA LYS A 179 1.57 -11.94 17.35
C LYS A 179 0.28 -12.65 17.75
N SER A 180 -0.74 -12.55 16.91
CA SER A 180 -2.03 -13.24 17.09
C SER A 180 -1.85 -14.77 17.09
N MET A 181 -2.84 -15.51 17.60
CA MET A 181 -2.79 -16.98 17.55
C MET A 181 -2.81 -17.52 16.12
N GLY A 182 -3.61 -16.90 15.24
CA GLY A 182 -3.67 -17.24 13.81
C GLY A 182 -2.31 -17.01 13.12
N TRP A 183 -1.65 -15.90 13.44
CA TRP A 183 -0.30 -15.59 12.98
C TRP A 183 0.68 -16.70 13.37
N ARG A 184 0.70 -17.11 14.65
CA ARG A 184 1.64 -18.16 15.14
C ARG A 184 1.37 -19.53 14.53
N MET A 185 0.11 -19.85 14.25
CA MET A 185 -0.25 -21.06 13.52
C MET A 185 0.25 -20.99 12.07
N ARG A 186 0.07 -19.85 11.40
CA ARG A 186 0.53 -19.64 10.03
C ARG A 186 2.06 -19.66 9.91
N ASP A 187 2.76 -19.19 10.93
CA ASP A 187 4.23 -19.22 11.02
C ASP A 187 4.81 -20.63 11.02
N ARG A 188 4.14 -21.58 11.70
CA ARG A 188 4.53 -23.00 11.66
C ARG A 188 4.46 -23.58 10.24
N VAL A 189 3.54 -23.11 9.41
CA VAL A 189 3.48 -23.49 7.99
C VAL A 189 4.65 -22.85 7.25
N GLY A 190 4.92 -21.57 7.52
CA GLY A 190 6.01 -20.81 6.94
C GLY A 190 5.85 -20.61 5.43
N ASP A 191 6.97 -20.44 4.73
CA ASP A 191 7.00 -20.17 3.30
C ASP A 191 6.58 -21.37 2.42
N ARG A 192 6.23 -22.52 3.02
CA ARG A 192 5.83 -23.76 2.31
C ARG A 192 4.49 -23.66 1.59
N ARG A 193 3.67 -22.67 1.93
CA ARG A 193 2.42 -22.36 1.22
C ARG A 193 2.42 -20.90 0.83
N GLN A 194 1.83 -20.60 -0.32
CA GLN A 194 1.53 -19.24 -0.76
C GLN A 194 0.82 -18.46 0.35
N TRP A 195 1.13 -17.18 0.48
CA TRP A 195 0.62 -16.29 1.53
C TRP A 195 0.11 -14.96 0.98
N TRP A 196 -0.05 -14.86 -0.33
CA TRP A 196 -0.51 -13.67 -1.03
C TRP A 196 -1.55 -14.02 -2.07
N THR A 197 -2.34 -13.03 -2.45
CA THR A 197 -3.23 -13.08 -3.62
C THR A 197 -2.48 -12.63 -4.86
N ASP A 198 -2.58 -13.39 -5.96
CA ASP A 198 -2.03 -12.95 -7.23
C ASP A 198 -2.87 -11.81 -7.78
N VAL A 199 -2.21 -10.70 -8.13
CA VAL A 199 -2.85 -9.51 -8.69
C VAL A 199 -2.73 -9.57 -10.21
N GLU A 200 -3.86 -9.59 -10.91
CA GLU A 200 -3.89 -9.45 -12.36
C GLU A 200 -3.55 -8.00 -12.75
N GLU A 201 -2.67 -7.83 -13.74
CA GLU A 201 -2.53 -6.53 -14.40
C GLU A 201 -3.81 -6.25 -15.17
N VAL A 202 -4.58 -5.26 -14.70
CA VAL A 202 -5.69 -4.71 -15.48
C VAL A 202 -5.07 -3.75 -16.49
N ARG A 203 -5.34 -3.96 -17.78
CA ARG A 203 -4.78 -3.18 -18.90
C ARG A 203 -5.87 -2.44 -19.64
#